data_AF-I1BKD3-F1
#
_entry.id   AF-I1BKD3-F1
#
_cell.length_a   1.000
_cell.length_b   1.000
_cell.length_c   1.000
_cell.angle_alpha   90.00
_cell.angle_beta   90.00
_cell.angle_gamma   90.00
#
_symmetry.space_group_name_H-M   'P 1'
#
loop_
_entity.id
_entity.type
_entity.pdbx_description
1 polymer ?
#
loop_
_entity_poly.entity_id
_entity_poly.type
_entity_poly.pdbx_seq_one_letter_code
_entity_poly.pdbx_strand_id
1 'polypeptide(L)'
;MLNIVNSIQLTPANTQTSMNPEFSGFFQGATSSQVTQIDNSQADPQSLLNMIQLLTKELASARTEIERLRQRLESHKPLNPSEFPPLQNAATALLQSTPWHQPEKLQQIKDQLTAQRQQRRLQRRLQRQEAAARLLQPPSTNQEFKYIHLPTKTRVSIGQIRSRLRKLDINNNRIIGIHYPDRNIVALLIHNDYKDELRQQLQRFKVTIKEDFNPCDPQVLRDPKYADRTPAEREDLAFMHHCNRIERALQYIRTPVKFAVARYFYSKGWISKQLLQETLPTRTINRQQDIDIFFSDDDHMSTFEETKDINQATAPMDDTTSI
;
A
#
# COMPACT_ATOMS: atom_id res chain seq x y z
N MET A 1 65.00 -16.54 21.56
CA MET A 1 65.51 -16.98 20.26
C MET A 1 64.49 -17.94 19.66
N LEU A 2 64.09 -17.67 18.41
CA LEU A 2 63.31 -18.48 17.47
C LEU A 2 61.77 -18.51 17.57
N ASN A 3 61.20 -17.60 16.77
CA ASN A 3 59.92 -17.67 16.05
C ASN A 3 59.81 -18.95 15.20
N ILE A 4 58.58 -19.39 14.90
CA ILE A 4 58.08 -19.72 13.56
C ILE A 4 56.54 -19.62 13.60
N VAL A 5 56.00 -18.73 12.76
CA VAL A 5 54.58 -18.62 12.40
C VAL A 5 54.49 -19.02 10.92
N ASN A 6 53.65 -19.99 10.60
CA ASN A 6 53.33 -20.38 9.22
C ASN A 6 52.07 -19.62 8.75
N SER A 7 52.26 -18.79 7.73
CA SER A 7 51.22 -18.08 6.97
C SER A 7 50.81 -18.91 5.76
N ILE A 8 49.50 -19.12 5.56
CA ILE A 8 48.92 -19.70 4.35
C ILE A 8 48.35 -18.57 3.48
N GLN A 9 48.71 -18.64 2.19
CA GLN A 9 48.50 -17.64 1.14
C GLN A 9 47.03 -17.53 0.69
N LEU A 10 46.65 -16.29 0.36
CA LEU A 10 45.52 -15.92 -0.49
C LEU A 10 46.06 -15.44 -1.84
N THR A 11 45.54 -15.95 -2.94
CA THR A 11 45.56 -15.31 -4.27
C THR A 11 44.24 -15.58 -5.01
N PRO A 12 43.66 -14.57 -5.70
CA PRO A 12 42.51 -14.73 -6.57
C PRO A 12 42.92 -14.75 -8.06
N ALA A 13 42.17 -15.44 -8.92
CA ALA A 13 42.28 -15.29 -10.37
C ALA A 13 40.92 -15.50 -11.08
N ASN A 14 40.59 -14.50 -11.89
CA ASN A 14 39.52 -14.41 -12.90
C ASN A 14 39.64 -15.45 -14.01
N THR A 15 38.51 -15.92 -14.56
CA THR A 15 38.28 -16.16 -16.02
C THR A 15 36.75 -16.36 -16.23
N GLN A 16 35.99 -15.45 -16.85
CA GLN A 16 35.73 -15.21 -18.28
C GLN A 16 34.78 -16.22 -19.01
N THR A 17 33.69 -15.67 -19.60
CA THR A 17 33.22 -15.90 -20.99
C THR A 17 32.04 -16.85 -21.31
N SER A 18 30.95 -16.25 -21.84
CA SER A 18 30.14 -16.63 -23.03
C SER A 18 29.11 -17.79 -23.00
N MET A 19 27.83 -17.46 -23.25
CA MET A 19 27.07 -17.73 -24.50
C MET A 19 25.53 -17.65 -24.28
N ASN A 20 24.84 -16.86 -25.11
CA ASN A 20 23.40 -16.96 -25.42
C ASN A 20 23.21 -17.94 -26.61
N PRO A 21 22.03 -18.57 -26.84
CA PRO A 21 20.95 -17.90 -27.59
C PRO A 21 19.48 -18.25 -27.20
N GLU A 22 18.61 -17.27 -27.46
CA GLU A 22 17.26 -17.30 -28.07
C GLU A 22 16.12 -18.24 -27.60
N PHE A 23 14.99 -17.64 -27.18
CA PHE A 23 13.72 -17.78 -27.92
C PHE A 23 12.79 -16.58 -27.68
N SER A 24 11.99 -16.25 -28.69
CA SER A 24 11.29 -14.99 -28.94
C SER A 24 9.85 -14.94 -28.40
N GLY A 25 9.33 -13.72 -28.22
CA GLY A 25 7.91 -13.45 -27.99
C GLY A 25 7.57 -11.95 -27.99
N PHE A 26 7.17 -11.47 -29.16
CA PHE A 26 6.87 -10.09 -29.59
C PHE A 26 5.75 -9.38 -28.81
N PHE A 27 5.89 -8.07 -28.53
CA PHE A 27 4.86 -7.03 -28.77
C PHE A 27 5.49 -5.62 -28.68
N GLN A 28 5.41 -4.88 -29.78
CA GLN A 28 5.95 -3.53 -29.96
C GLN A 28 5.02 -2.46 -29.38
N GLY A 29 5.60 -1.46 -28.72
CA GLY A 29 4.96 -0.20 -28.35
C GLY A 29 6.04 0.85 -28.12
N ALA A 30 6.24 1.72 -29.10
CA ALA A 30 7.31 2.72 -29.13
C ALA A 30 7.05 3.86 -28.13
N THR A 31 7.98 4.08 -27.20
CA THR A 31 8.11 5.34 -26.45
C THR A 31 9.54 5.85 -26.63
N SER A 32 9.73 6.77 -27.58
CA SER A 32 10.98 7.52 -27.70
C SER A 32 10.97 8.60 -26.63
N SER A 33 11.69 8.36 -25.54
CA SER A 33 12.03 9.35 -24.52
C SER A 33 13.56 9.40 -24.45
N GLN A 34 14.15 10.43 -25.06
CA GLN A 34 15.51 10.84 -24.73
C GLN A 34 15.44 12.20 -24.06
N VAL A 35 15.38 12.14 -22.73
CA VAL A 35 15.82 13.21 -21.84
C VAL A 35 17.34 13.07 -21.77
N THR A 36 18.08 13.92 -22.47
CA THR A 36 19.52 14.05 -22.28
C THR A 36 19.79 15.02 -21.13
N GLN A 37 20.48 14.48 -20.12
CA GLN A 37 21.02 15.17 -18.96
C GLN A 37 21.91 16.36 -19.41
N ILE A 38 21.70 17.51 -18.80
CA ILE A 38 22.58 18.67 -18.93
C ILE A 38 23.65 18.51 -17.86
N ASP A 39 24.86 18.13 -18.29
CA ASP A 39 26.05 18.24 -17.46
C ASP A 39 26.78 19.55 -17.78
N ASN A 40 27.23 20.20 -16.72
CA ASN A 40 27.64 21.59 -16.70
C ASN A 40 29.10 21.72 -17.17
N SER A 41 29.33 22.13 -18.42
CA SER A 41 30.63 22.57 -18.93
C SER A 41 30.46 23.48 -20.15
N GLN A 42 30.63 24.78 -19.95
CA GLN A 42 31.03 25.80 -20.93
C GLN A 42 30.52 25.59 -22.37
N ALA A 43 29.27 26.00 -22.63
CA ALA A 43 28.67 25.94 -23.96
C ALA A 43 29.36 26.95 -24.89
N ASP A 44 30.17 26.45 -25.84
CA ASP A 44 30.77 27.25 -26.88
C ASP A 44 29.68 27.98 -27.70
N PRO A 45 29.78 29.30 -27.91
CA PRO A 45 28.76 30.08 -28.63
C PRO A 45 28.54 29.59 -30.07
N GLN A 46 29.54 28.93 -30.66
CA GLN A 46 29.45 28.28 -31.97
C GLN A 46 28.58 27.02 -31.95
N SER A 47 28.60 26.25 -30.86
CA SER A 47 27.76 25.06 -30.70
C SER A 47 26.28 25.43 -30.61
N LEU A 48 25.97 26.51 -29.87
CA LEU A 48 24.61 27.06 -29.80
C LEU A 48 24.10 27.55 -31.15
N LEU A 49 24.95 28.25 -31.93
CA LEU A 49 24.60 28.70 -33.28
C LEU A 49 24.30 27.53 -34.23
N ASN A 50 25.12 26.49 -34.20
CA ASN A 50 24.92 25.28 -34.99
C ASN A 50 23.62 24.57 -34.62
N MET A 51 23.30 24.50 -33.33
CA MET A 51 22.05 23.90 -32.84
C MET A 51 20.82 24.73 -33.27
N ILE A 52 20.89 26.06 -33.19
CA ILE A 52 19.80 26.93 -33.67
C ILE A 52 19.59 26.74 -35.18
N GLN A 53 20.66 26.68 -35.97
CA GLN A 53 20.54 26.40 -37.41
C GLN A 53 19.93 25.02 -37.70
N LEU A 54 20.31 24.00 -36.94
CA LEU A 54 19.76 22.65 -37.10
C LEU A 54 18.26 22.63 -36.79
N LEU A 55 17.86 23.18 -35.64
CA LEU A 55 16.45 23.27 -35.24
C LEU A 55 15.62 24.11 -36.22
N THR A 56 16.21 25.16 -36.81
CA THR A 56 15.52 25.98 -37.81
C THR A 56 15.25 25.19 -39.10
N LYS A 57 16.19 24.35 -39.53
CA LYS A 57 15.98 23.45 -40.68
C LYS A 57 14.94 22.37 -40.38
N GLU A 58 14.95 21.82 -39.17
CA GLU A 58 13.96 20.81 -38.74
C GLU A 58 12.55 21.39 -38.63
N LEU A 59 12.40 22.61 -38.13
CA LEU A 59 11.10 23.30 -38.12
C LEU A 59 10.60 23.60 -39.53
N ALA A 60 11.49 23.93 -40.47
CA ALA A 60 11.12 24.13 -41.87
C ALA A 60 10.61 22.82 -42.53
N SER A 61 11.30 21.69 -42.31
CA SER A 61 10.87 20.40 -42.86
C SER A 61 9.55 19.92 -42.24
N ALA A 62 9.39 20.05 -40.92
CA ALA A 62 8.15 19.68 -40.23
C ALA A 62 6.95 20.49 -40.75
N ARG A 63 7.12 21.79 -41.00
CA ARG A 63 6.07 22.64 -41.59
C ARG A 63 5.68 22.19 -43.00
N THR A 64 6.64 21.80 -43.84
CA THR A 64 6.35 21.29 -45.18
C THR A 64 5.59 19.95 -45.15
N GLU A 65 5.91 19.08 -44.19
CA GLU A 65 5.21 17.79 -44.06
C GLU A 65 3.78 17.96 -43.55
N ILE A 66 3.54 18.88 -42.60
CA ILE A 66 2.19 19.22 -42.15
C ILE A 66 1.33 19.72 -43.31
N GLU A 67 1.88 20.58 -44.18
CA GLU A 67 1.16 21.09 -45.34
C GLU A 67 0.84 19.98 -46.36
N ARG A 68 1.79 19.06 -46.58
CA ARG A 68 1.60 17.87 -47.42
C ARG A 68 0.48 16.97 -46.88
N LEU A 69 0.46 16.73 -45.56
CA LEU A 69 -0.57 15.92 -44.91
C LEU A 69 -1.93 16.60 -44.97
N ARG A 70 -1.99 17.93 -44.83
CA ARG A 70 -3.23 18.70 -44.99
C ARG A 70 -3.79 18.61 -46.41
N GLN A 71 -2.96 18.74 -47.45
CA GLN A 71 -3.38 18.52 -48.84
C GLN A 71 -3.86 17.08 -49.09
N ARG A 72 -3.25 16.09 -48.44
CA ARG A 72 -3.72 14.70 -48.52
C ARG A 72 -5.08 14.52 -47.85
N LEU A 73 -5.37 15.24 -46.77
CA LEU A 73 -6.67 15.18 -46.11
C LEU A 73 -7.76 15.86 -46.94
N GLU A 74 -7.46 17.00 -47.55
CA GLU A 74 -8.41 17.73 -48.43
C GLU A 74 -8.75 16.96 -49.73
N SER A 75 -7.85 16.10 -50.21
CA SER A 75 -8.16 15.20 -51.34
C SER A 75 -9.05 14.01 -50.96
N HIS A 76 -9.25 13.74 -49.65
CA HIS A 76 -10.23 12.79 -49.14
C HIS A 76 -11.52 13.50 -48.73
N LYS A 77 -12.40 13.77 -49.70
CA LYS A 77 -13.78 14.21 -49.48
C LYS A 77 -14.51 13.21 -48.55
N PRO A 78 -15.26 13.65 -47.52
CA PRO A 78 -15.96 12.73 -46.64
C PRO A 78 -16.99 11.93 -47.43
N LEU A 79 -16.95 10.60 -47.29
CA LEU A 79 -17.97 9.72 -47.84
C LEU A 79 -19.35 10.12 -47.30
N ASN A 80 -20.29 10.26 -48.22
CA ASN A 80 -21.70 10.49 -47.99
C ASN A 80 -22.27 9.33 -47.12
N PRO A 81 -23.02 9.56 -46.02
CA PRO A 81 -23.44 8.51 -45.09
C PRO A 81 -24.52 7.54 -45.63
N SER A 82 -24.79 7.54 -46.94
CA SER A 82 -25.93 6.85 -47.55
C SER A 82 -25.58 5.51 -48.23
N GLU A 83 -24.46 4.88 -47.90
CA GLU A 83 -24.00 3.66 -48.57
C GLU A 83 -23.77 2.46 -47.64
N PHE A 84 -24.28 2.49 -46.41
CA PHE A 84 -24.41 1.28 -45.61
C PHE A 84 -25.73 0.57 -45.97
N PRO A 85 -25.72 -0.71 -46.38
CA PRO A 85 -26.96 -1.44 -46.60
C PRO A 85 -27.73 -1.53 -45.28
N PRO A 86 -29.07 -1.37 -45.27
CA PRO A 86 -29.83 -1.48 -44.04
C PRO A 86 -29.74 -2.91 -43.54
N LEU A 87 -29.06 -3.11 -42.40
CA LEU A 87 -29.14 -4.36 -41.64
C LEU A 87 -30.60 -4.55 -41.24
N GLN A 88 -31.29 -5.44 -41.97
CA GLN A 88 -32.69 -5.75 -41.77
C GLN A 88 -32.95 -6.17 -40.30
N ASN A 89 -33.87 -5.44 -39.66
CA ASN A 89 -34.75 -5.68 -38.51
C ASN A 89 -34.30 -6.55 -37.31
N ALA A 90 -33.56 -7.63 -37.50
CA ALA A 90 -33.06 -8.50 -36.43
C ALA A 90 -31.88 -7.86 -35.67
N ALA A 91 -30.99 -7.15 -36.36
CA ALA A 91 -29.87 -6.45 -35.73
C ALA A 91 -30.35 -5.26 -34.87
N THR A 92 -31.36 -4.53 -35.33
CA THR A 92 -32.00 -3.43 -34.59
C THR A 92 -32.76 -3.92 -33.36
N ALA A 93 -33.46 -5.06 -33.44
CA ALA A 93 -34.13 -5.65 -32.28
C ALA A 93 -33.15 -6.13 -31.20
N LEU A 94 -32.02 -6.75 -31.60
CA LEU A 94 -30.98 -7.16 -30.66
C LEU A 94 -30.23 -5.97 -30.06
N LEU A 95 -29.97 -4.91 -30.83
CA LEU A 95 -29.38 -3.66 -30.31
C LEU A 95 -30.31 -2.95 -29.33
N GLN A 96 -31.62 -2.85 -29.62
CA GLN A 96 -32.61 -2.26 -28.69
C GLN A 96 -32.79 -3.06 -27.38
N SER A 97 -32.48 -4.35 -27.41
CA SER A 97 -32.49 -5.21 -26.21
C SER A 97 -31.24 -5.09 -25.34
N THR A 98 -30.18 -4.42 -25.82
CA THR A 98 -28.98 -4.23 -25.01
C THR A 98 -29.22 -3.20 -23.90
N PRO A 99 -28.62 -3.39 -22.70
CA PRO A 99 -28.89 -2.57 -21.52
C PRO A 99 -28.64 -1.06 -21.73
N TRP A 100 -27.81 -0.72 -22.71
CA TRP A 100 -27.37 0.65 -23.02
C TRP A 100 -28.40 1.47 -23.82
N HIS A 101 -29.43 0.83 -24.40
CA HIS A 101 -30.50 1.51 -25.14
C HIS A 101 -31.76 1.78 -24.32
N GLN A 102 -31.76 1.44 -23.02
CA GLN A 102 -32.87 1.69 -22.09
C GLN A 102 -32.46 2.76 -21.06
N PRO A 103 -32.91 4.03 -21.22
CA PRO A 103 -32.47 5.13 -20.37
C PRO A 103 -32.87 4.92 -18.90
N GLU A 104 -34.01 4.28 -18.64
CA GLU A 104 -34.46 3.96 -17.28
C GLU A 104 -33.57 2.93 -16.58
N LYS A 105 -33.14 1.86 -17.27
CA LYS A 105 -32.21 0.89 -16.69
C LYS A 105 -30.85 1.52 -16.41
N LEU A 106 -30.38 2.39 -17.29
CA LEU A 106 -29.17 3.17 -17.08
C LEU A 106 -29.28 4.10 -15.87
N GLN A 107 -30.42 4.80 -15.70
CA GLN A 107 -30.68 5.62 -14.52
C GLN A 107 -30.72 4.77 -13.25
N GLN A 108 -31.43 3.63 -13.24
CA GLN A 108 -31.46 2.71 -12.10
C GLN A 108 -30.07 2.20 -11.72
N ILE A 109 -29.23 1.81 -12.69
CA ILE A 109 -27.85 1.39 -12.43
C ILE A 109 -27.04 2.55 -11.84
N LYS A 110 -27.18 3.76 -12.39
CA LYS A 110 -26.50 4.97 -11.89
C LYS A 110 -26.93 5.28 -10.46
N ASP A 111 -28.22 5.25 -10.16
CA ASP A 111 -28.76 5.51 -8.83
C ASP A 111 -28.30 4.45 -7.84
N GLN A 112 -28.31 3.17 -8.22
CA GLN A 112 -27.81 2.08 -7.39
C GLN A 112 -26.31 2.25 -7.08
N LEU A 113 -25.49 2.59 -8.07
CA LEU A 113 -24.06 2.85 -7.88
C LEU A 113 -23.83 4.08 -6.98
N THR A 114 -24.65 5.11 -7.13
CA THR A 114 -24.56 6.35 -6.36
C THR A 114 -24.96 6.09 -4.90
N ALA A 115 -26.07 5.39 -4.66
CA ALA A 115 -26.51 4.96 -3.34
C ALA A 115 -25.46 4.06 -2.66
N GLN A 116 -24.90 3.09 -3.38
CA GLN A 116 -23.84 2.22 -2.85
C GLN A 116 -22.58 3.03 -2.50
N ARG A 117 -22.22 4.03 -3.31
CA ARG A 117 -21.09 4.93 -3.02
C ARG A 117 -21.36 5.79 -1.78
N GLN A 118 -22.57 6.32 -1.63
CA GLN A 118 -22.99 7.07 -0.45
C GLN A 118 -22.95 6.21 0.82
N GLN A 119 -23.50 4.99 0.77
CA GLN A 119 -23.47 4.06 1.90
C GLN A 119 -22.04 3.74 2.34
N ARG A 120 -21.13 3.47 1.39
CA ARG A 120 -19.69 3.27 1.69
C ARG A 120 -19.01 4.52 2.25
N ARG A 121 -19.46 5.72 1.88
CA ARG A 121 -18.93 6.98 2.43
C ARG A 121 -19.40 7.18 3.88
N LEU A 122 -20.68 6.94 4.15
CA LEU A 122 -21.25 7.02 5.50
C LEU A 122 -20.58 6.03 6.45
N GLN A 123 -20.41 4.77 6.02
CA GLN A 123 -19.72 3.76 6.83
C GLN A 123 -18.28 4.16 7.14
N ARG A 124 -17.53 4.69 6.15
CA ARG A 124 -16.17 5.20 6.37
C ARG A 124 -16.14 6.41 7.31
N ARG A 125 -17.13 7.31 7.21
CA ARG A 125 -17.25 8.46 8.11
C ARG A 125 -17.45 7.99 9.55
N LEU A 126 -18.33 7.02 9.78
CA LEU A 126 -18.57 6.46 11.11
C LEU A 126 -17.30 5.81 11.68
N GLN A 127 -16.59 5.01 10.87
CA GLN A 127 -15.31 4.41 11.28
C GLN A 127 -14.25 5.47 11.62
N ARG A 128 -14.19 6.58 10.86
CA ARG A 128 -13.28 7.70 11.14
C ARG A 128 -13.66 8.43 12.43
N GLN A 129 -14.95 8.64 12.68
CA GLN A 129 -15.45 9.24 13.92
C GLN A 129 -15.10 8.38 15.13
N GLU A 130 -15.30 7.06 15.04
CA GLU A 130 -14.94 6.13 16.12
C GLU A 130 -13.42 6.13 16.36
N ALA A 131 -12.61 6.15 15.30
CA ALA A 131 -11.15 6.25 15.43
C ALA A 131 -10.71 7.57 16.08
N ALA A 132 -11.34 8.70 15.71
CA ALA A 132 -11.07 10.00 16.32
C ALA A 132 -11.49 10.04 17.80
N ALA A 133 -12.64 9.46 18.14
CA ALA A 133 -13.11 9.36 19.51
C ALA A 133 -12.11 8.60 20.40
N ARG A 134 -11.51 7.51 19.89
CA ARG A 134 -10.47 6.77 20.62
C ARG A 134 -9.21 7.58 20.90
N LEU A 135 -8.85 8.53 20.05
CA LEU A 135 -7.71 9.42 20.30
C LEU A 135 -7.97 10.35 21.50
N LEU A 136 -9.23 10.74 21.70
CA LEU A 136 -9.64 11.63 22.78
C LEU A 136 -9.98 10.87 24.07
N GLN A 137 -10.06 9.54 24.03
CA GLN A 137 -10.24 8.73 25.22
C GLN A 137 -8.94 8.72 26.04
N PRO A 138 -9.05 8.71 27.39
CA PRO A 138 -7.88 8.57 28.23
C PRO A 138 -7.16 7.24 27.89
N PRO A 139 -5.82 7.22 27.92
CA PRO A 139 -5.07 6.00 27.67
C PRO A 139 -5.51 4.95 28.68
N SER A 140 -5.76 3.73 28.22
CA SER A 140 -6.17 2.66 29.13
C SER A 140 -5.08 2.39 30.16
N THR A 141 -5.50 2.00 31.36
CA THR A 141 -4.60 1.67 32.47
C THR A 141 -3.69 0.48 32.13
N ASN A 142 -4.12 -0.37 31.19
CA ASN A 142 -3.43 -1.59 30.77
C ASN A 142 -2.87 -1.43 29.34
N GLN A 143 -1.79 -0.66 29.20
CA GLN A 143 -1.01 -0.46 27.94
C GLN A 143 -0.26 -1.73 27.48
N GLU A 144 -0.76 -2.91 27.86
CA GLU A 144 -0.13 -4.17 27.57
C GLU A 144 -0.55 -4.69 26.20
N PHE A 145 0.31 -5.54 25.64
CA PHE A 145 0.02 -6.28 24.43
C PHE A 145 -0.26 -7.73 24.77
N LYS A 146 -1.10 -8.38 23.96
CA LYS A 146 -1.41 -9.79 24.12
C LYS A 146 -1.33 -10.53 22.79
N TYR A 147 -0.83 -11.76 22.87
CA TYR A 147 -0.96 -12.73 21.78
C TYR A 147 -2.25 -13.54 21.93
N ILE A 148 -3.03 -13.60 20.85
CA ILE A 148 -4.15 -14.52 20.70
C ILE A 148 -3.74 -15.62 19.73
N HIS A 149 -3.88 -16.86 20.17
CA HIS A 149 -3.54 -18.04 19.37
C HIS A 149 -4.79 -18.64 18.74
N LEU A 150 -4.77 -18.72 17.41
CA LEU A 150 -5.85 -19.27 16.60
C LEU A 150 -5.39 -20.58 15.95
N PRO A 151 -6.17 -21.66 16.03
CA PRO A 151 -5.88 -22.87 15.28
C PRO A 151 -6.15 -22.63 13.80
N THR A 152 -5.24 -23.13 12.97
CA THR A 152 -5.35 -23.09 11.52
C THR A 152 -5.15 -24.49 10.95
N LYS A 153 -6.03 -24.87 10.00
CA LYS A 153 -5.93 -26.17 9.32
C LYS A 153 -4.66 -26.31 8.48
N THR A 154 -4.25 -25.21 7.84
CA THR A 154 -3.07 -25.16 6.98
C THR A 154 -2.36 -23.84 7.17
N ARG A 155 -1.03 -23.87 7.04
CA ARG A 155 -0.21 -22.66 7.03
C ARG A 155 -0.45 -21.91 5.71
N VAL A 156 -0.75 -20.63 5.83
CA VAL A 156 -0.99 -19.74 4.69
C VAL A 156 -0.15 -18.48 4.82
N SER A 157 0.02 -17.71 3.75
CA SER A 157 0.80 -16.48 3.82
C SER A 157 0.15 -15.46 4.77
N ILE A 158 0.96 -14.57 5.35
CA ILE A 158 0.45 -13.52 6.27
C ILE A 158 -0.58 -12.63 5.56
N GLY A 159 -0.37 -12.34 4.27
CA GLY A 159 -1.32 -11.62 3.43
C GLY A 159 -2.68 -12.33 3.36
N GLN A 160 -2.68 -13.65 3.15
CA GLN A 160 -3.92 -14.45 3.12
C GLN A 160 -4.63 -14.47 4.48
N ILE A 161 -3.89 -14.52 5.60
CA ILE A 161 -4.49 -14.36 6.94
C ILE A 161 -5.17 -13.00 7.05
N ARG A 162 -4.49 -11.91 6.72
CA ARG A 162 -5.08 -10.56 6.74
C ARG A 162 -6.31 -10.44 5.83
N SER A 163 -6.31 -11.08 4.66
CA SER A 163 -7.48 -11.12 3.79
C SER A 163 -8.64 -11.90 4.42
N ARG A 164 -8.37 -13.03 5.09
CA ARG A 164 -9.40 -13.83 5.77
C ARG A 164 -9.98 -13.10 6.98
N LEU A 165 -9.13 -12.46 7.80
CA LEU A 165 -9.59 -11.65 8.93
C LEU A 165 -10.47 -10.49 8.47
N ARG A 166 -10.12 -9.82 7.38
CA ARG A 166 -10.97 -8.79 6.78
C ARG A 166 -12.33 -9.32 6.30
N LYS A 167 -12.39 -10.55 5.77
CA LYS A 167 -13.67 -11.20 5.40
C LYS A 167 -14.54 -11.53 6.62
N LEU A 168 -13.93 -11.70 7.79
CA LEU A 168 -14.62 -11.86 9.07
C LEU A 168 -14.94 -10.51 9.75
N ASP A 169 -14.82 -9.39 9.03
CA ASP A 169 -15.06 -8.04 9.56
C ASP A 169 -14.12 -7.64 10.72
N ILE A 170 -12.94 -8.27 10.78
CA ILE A 170 -11.89 -7.95 11.76
C ILE A 170 -11.01 -6.83 11.20
N ASN A 171 -10.76 -5.81 12.02
CA ASN A 171 -9.98 -4.65 11.60
C ASN A 171 -8.48 -4.96 11.60
N ASN A 172 -7.91 -5.12 10.41
CA ASN A 172 -6.49 -5.41 10.20
C ASN A 172 -5.53 -4.34 10.78
N ASN A 173 -5.97 -3.09 10.92
CA ASN A 173 -5.13 -2.01 11.47
C ASN A 173 -4.90 -2.18 12.98
N ARG A 174 -5.81 -2.88 13.67
CA ARG A 174 -5.70 -3.16 15.11
C ARG A 174 -4.86 -4.41 15.41
N ILE A 175 -4.52 -5.19 14.38
CA ILE A 175 -3.63 -6.34 14.49
C ILE A 175 -2.20 -5.88 14.21
N ILE A 176 -1.41 -5.80 15.27
CA ILE A 176 -0.06 -5.24 15.29
C ILE A 176 0.92 -6.18 14.58
N GLY A 177 0.78 -7.48 14.80
CA GLY A 177 1.72 -8.48 14.29
C GLY A 177 1.02 -9.83 14.07
N ILE A 178 1.54 -10.59 13.12
CA ILE A 178 1.07 -11.95 12.80
C ILE A 178 2.29 -12.82 12.59
N HIS A 179 2.40 -13.91 13.34
CA HIS A 179 3.43 -14.91 13.11
C HIS A 179 2.90 -16.31 13.43
N TYR A 180 3.68 -17.33 13.05
CA TYR A 180 3.35 -18.73 13.28
C TYR A 180 4.26 -19.29 14.38
N PRO A 181 3.77 -19.49 15.62
CA PRO A 181 4.52 -20.20 16.65
C PRO A 181 4.58 -21.72 16.39
N ASP A 182 3.60 -22.29 15.69
CA ASP A 182 3.58 -23.70 15.28
C ASP A 182 2.97 -23.83 13.88
N ARG A 183 3.04 -25.01 13.26
CA ARG A 183 2.53 -25.30 11.91
C ARG A 183 1.03 -25.00 11.77
N ASN A 184 0.26 -25.27 12.83
CA ASN A 184 -1.20 -25.20 12.83
C ASN A 184 -1.73 -24.10 13.76
N ILE A 185 -0.89 -23.15 14.17
CA ILE A 185 -1.27 -22.09 15.08
C ILE A 185 -0.78 -20.75 14.53
N VAL A 186 -1.69 -19.79 14.46
CA VAL A 186 -1.39 -18.38 14.17
C VAL A 186 -1.43 -17.60 15.48
N ALA A 187 -0.38 -16.81 15.74
CA ALA A 187 -0.36 -15.84 16.81
C ALA A 187 -0.67 -14.44 16.26
N LEU A 188 -1.70 -13.80 16.80
CA LEU A 188 -2.07 -12.42 16.51
C LEU A 188 -1.65 -11.53 17.69
N LEU A 189 -0.80 -10.53 17.43
CA LEU A 189 -0.44 -9.51 18.42
C LEU A 189 -1.46 -8.38 18.37
N ILE A 190 -2.04 -8.05 19.52
CA ILE A 190 -3.04 -6.99 19.67
C ILE A 190 -2.78 -6.16 20.93
N HIS A 191 -3.34 -4.96 20.97
CA HIS A 191 -3.46 -4.18 22.20
C HIS A 191 -4.51 -4.81 23.12
N ASN A 192 -4.30 -4.76 24.44
CA ASN A 192 -5.20 -5.38 25.41
C ASN A 192 -6.64 -4.84 25.30
N ASP A 193 -6.83 -3.55 25.02
CA ASP A 193 -8.17 -2.94 24.86
C ASP A 193 -8.98 -3.55 23.69
N TYR A 194 -8.32 -4.11 22.68
CA TYR A 194 -8.99 -4.73 21.54
C TYR A 194 -9.28 -6.23 21.75
N LYS A 195 -8.80 -6.80 22.85
CA LYS A 195 -8.87 -8.24 23.12
C LYS A 195 -10.31 -8.75 23.17
N ASP A 196 -11.18 -8.05 23.89
CA ASP A 196 -12.56 -8.50 24.10
C ASP A 196 -13.41 -8.29 22.85
N GLU A 197 -13.21 -7.19 22.12
CA GLU A 197 -13.82 -6.95 20.80
C GLU A 197 -13.41 -8.04 19.81
N LEU A 198 -12.12 -8.38 19.72
CA LEU A 198 -11.63 -9.44 18.84
C LEU A 198 -12.17 -10.82 19.24
N ARG A 199 -12.24 -11.12 20.54
CA ARG A 199 -12.85 -12.37 21.04
C ARG A 199 -14.31 -12.49 20.63
N GLN A 200 -15.09 -11.43 20.80
CA GLN A 200 -16.51 -11.40 20.40
C GLN A 200 -16.67 -11.60 18.88
N GLN A 201 -15.84 -10.93 18.09
CA GLN A 201 -15.84 -11.09 16.62
C GLN A 201 -15.50 -12.52 16.20
N LEU A 202 -14.49 -13.14 16.80
CA LEU A 202 -14.11 -14.53 16.50
C LEU A 202 -15.18 -15.54 16.95
N GLN A 203 -15.78 -15.31 18.12
CA GLN A 203 -16.85 -16.15 18.67
C GLN A 203 -18.11 -16.13 17.79
N ARG A 204 -18.45 -14.96 17.21
CA ARG A 204 -19.54 -14.83 16.24
C ARG A 204 -19.44 -15.82 15.07
N PHE A 205 -18.21 -16.13 14.65
CA PHE A 205 -17.93 -17.09 13.58
C PHE A 205 -17.52 -18.48 14.08
N LYS A 206 -17.71 -18.78 15.37
CA LYS A 206 -17.36 -20.06 16.01
C LYS A 206 -15.86 -20.42 15.88
N VAL A 207 -15.00 -19.41 15.79
CA VAL A 207 -13.55 -19.63 15.78
C VAL A 207 -13.09 -19.86 17.21
N THR A 208 -12.53 -21.04 17.47
CA THR A 208 -11.96 -21.40 18.77
C THR A 208 -10.66 -20.65 19.02
N ILE A 209 -10.49 -20.09 20.21
CA ILE A 209 -9.26 -19.43 20.65
C ILE A 209 -8.53 -20.38 21.58
N LYS A 210 -7.22 -20.57 21.38
CA LYS A 210 -6.39 -21.43 22.21
C LYS A 210 -5.69 -20.58 23.27
N GLU A 211 -6.25 -20.52 24.48
CA GLU A 211 -5.71 -19.67 25.55
C GLU A 211 -4.48 -20.29 26.22
N ASP A 212 -4.43 -21.62 26.33
CA ASP A 212 -3.38 -22.36 27.05
C ASP A 212 -2.16 -22.71 26.17
N PHE A 213 -1.99 -22.02 25.04
CA PHE A 213 -0.86 -22.31 24.16
C PHE A 213 0.41 -21.62 24.65
N ASN A 214 1.40 -22.41 25.06
CA ASN A 214 2.74 -21.92 25.36
C ASN A 214 3.67 -22.13 24.13
N PRO A 215 4.21 -21.06 23.52
CA PRO A 215 5.13 -21.19 22.38
C PRO A 215 6.49 -21.81 22.74
N CYS A 216 6.84 -21.84 24.03
CA CYS A 216 8.10 -22.39 24.53
C CYS A 216 7.97 -23.86 25.00
N ASP A 217 6.79 -24.46 24.90
CA ASP A 217 6.57 -25.85 25.31
C ASP A 217 7.43 -26.80 24.44
N PRO A 218 8.16 -27.76 25.04
CA PRO A 218 8.91 -28.81 24.33
C PRO A 218 8.13 -29.48 23.19
N GLN A 219 6.81 -29.63 23.33
CA GLN A 219 5.92 -30.27 22.36
C GLN A 219 5.72 -29.47 21.07
N VAL A 220 6.06 -28.18 21.07
CA VAL A 220 6.03 -27.32 19.87
C VAL A 220 7.19 -27.67 18.94
N LEU A 221 8.32 -28.15 19.47
CA LEU A 221 9.51 -28.48 18.70
C LEU A 221 9.46 -29.92 18.15
N ARG A 222 8.69 -30.08 17.06
CA ARG A 222 8.43 -31.38 16.39
C ARG A 222 9.43 -31.76 15.28
N ASP A 223 10.57 -31.10 15.21
CA ASP A 223 11.59 -31.45 14.23
C ASP A 223 12.27 -32.77 14.65
N PRO A 224 12.33 -33.79 13.76
CA PRO A 224 13.04 -35.04 14.04
C PRO A 224 14.48 -34.83 14.53
N LYS A 225 15.14 -33.74 14.13
CA LYS A 225 16.49 -33.38 14.58
C LYS A 225 16.62 -33.25 16.11
N TYR A 226 15.54 -32.93 16.81
CA TYR A 226 15.53 -32.76 18.26
C TYR A 226 14.80 -33.89 18.98
N ALA A 227 14.46 -34.99 18.29
CA ALA A 227 13.74 -36.11 18.87
C ALA A 227 14.46 -36.72 20.08
N ASP A 228 15.79 -36.82 20.00
CA ASP A 228 16.65 -37.44 21.02
C ASP A 228 17.03 -36.48 22.17
N ARG A 229 16.60 -35.22 22.10
CA ARG A 229 16.94 -34.19 23.10
C ARG A 229 16.07 -34.33 24.34
N THR A 230 16.64 -33.98 25.49
CA THR A 230 15.89 -33.93 26.76
C THR A 230 14.78 -32.87 26.69
N PRO A 231 13.67 -33.03 27.44
CA PRO A 231 12.60 -32.04 27.45
C PRO A 231 13.09 -30.62 27.83
N ALA A 232 14.03 -30.50 28.77
CA ALA A 232 14.62 -29.23 29.17
C ALA A 232 15.42 -28.57 28.02
N GLU A 233 16.27 -29.32 27.31
CA GLU A 233 16.98 -28.81 26.14
C GLU A 233 16.01 -28.36 25.03
N ARG A 234 14.90 -29.08 24.86
CA ARG A 234 13.86 -28.71 23.88
C ARG A 234 13.12 -27.44 24.27
N GLU A 235 12.90 -27.20 25.56
CA GLU A 235 12.33 -25.96 26.09
C GLU A 235 13.25 -24.76 25.80
N ASP A 236 14.55 -24.89 26.11
CA ASP A 236 15.54 -23.85 25.83
C ASP A 236 15.62 -23.52 24.34
N LEU A 237 15.64 -24.55 23.49
CA LEU A 237 15.61 -24.38 22.04
C LEU A 237 14.31 -23.74 21.55
N ALA A 238 13.15 -24.14 22.10
CA ALA A 238 11.86 -23.55 21.76
C ALA A 238 11.81 -22.06 22.16
N PHE A 239 12.32 -21.71 23.35
CA PHE A 239 12.46 -20.34 23.81
C PHE A 239 13.38 -19.52 22.88
N MET A 240 14.56 -20.05 22.53
CA MET A 240 15.46 -19.42 21.57
C MET A 240 14.77 -19.17 20.22
N HIS A 241 14.05 -20.17 19.69
CA HIS A 241 13.29 -20.01 18.44
C HIS A 241 12.14 -19.00 18.57
N HIS A 242 11.52 -18.92 19.74
CA HIS A 242 10.50 -17.92 20.03
C HIS A 242 11.10 -16.51 19.97
N CYS A 243 12.18 -16.24 20.71
CA CYS A 243 12.88 -14.95 20.69
C CYS A 243 13.26 -14.54 19.25
N ASN A 244 13.89 -15.44 18.49
CA ASN A 244 14.22 -15.20 17.08
C ASN A 244 13.02 -14.80 16.20
N ARG A 245 11.83 -15.35 16.48
CA ARG A 245 10.60 -14.98 15.75
C ARG A 245 10.07 -13.61 16.20
N ILE A 246 10.16 -13.30 17.49
CA ILE A 246 9.76 -12.02 18.05
C ILE A 246 10.66 -10.89 17.53
N GLU A 247 11.97 -11.09 17.48
CA GLU A 247 12.92 -10.13 16.91
C GLU A 247 12.60 -9.83 15.44
N ARG A 248 12.37 -10.87 14.63
CA ARG A 248 11.94 -10.71 13.24
C ARG A 248 10.58 -10.00 13.14
N ALA A 249 9.62 -10.36 13.99
CA ALA A 249 8.31 -9.72 13.99
C ALA A 249 8.43 -8.22 14.26
N LEU A 250 9.30 -7.82 15.20
CA LEU A 250 9.52 -6.43 15.59
C LEU A 250 10.01 -5.56 14.42
N GLN A 251 10.79 -6.13 13.48
CA GLN A 251 11.27 -5.41 12.29
C GLN A 251 10.11 -4.93 11.39
N TYR A 252 9.03 -5.71 11.30
CA TYR A 252 7.88 -5.43 10.44
C TYR A 252 6.74 -4.66 11.14
N ILE A 253 6.83 -4.41 12.44
CA ILE A 253 5.85 -3.60 13.16
C ILE A 253 6.02 -2.13 12.76
N ARG A 254 4.90 -1.45 12.51
CA ARG A 254 4.87 -0.04 12.11
C ARG A 254 5.35 0.88 13.23
N THR A 255 6.11 1.91 12.85
CA THR A 255 6.76 2.88 13.77
C THR A 255 5.87 3.41 14.90
N PRO A 256 4.60 3.83 14.67
CA PRO A 256 3.80 4.45 15.73
C PRO A 256 3.61 3.56 16.97
N VAL A 257 3.56 2.24 16.79
CA VAL A 257 3.33 1.27 17.88
C VAL A 257 4.60 0.45 18.19
N LYS A 258 5.61 0.50 17.31
CA LYS A 258 6.85 -0.30 17.40
C LYS A 258 7.58 -0.10 18.72
N PHE A 259 7.74 1.15 19.18
CA PHE A 259 8.50 1.45 20.39
C PHE A 259 7.82 0.92 21.66
N ALA A 260 6.49 1.03 21.74
CA ALA A 260 5.72 0.49 22.85
C ALA A 260 5.82 -1.05 22.89
N VAL A 261 5.71 -1.70 21.73
CA VAL A 261 5.84 -3.16 21.62
C VAL A 261 7.26 -3.61 21.95
N ALA A 262 8.30 -2.89 21.52
CA ALA A 262 9.69 -3.20 21.85
C ALA A 262 9.91 -3.20 23.37
N ARG A 263 9.41 -2.17 24.08
CA ARG A 263 9.48 -2.09 25.54
C ARG A 263 8.77 -3.27 26.21
N TYR A 264 7.60 -3.67 25.68
CA TYR A 264 6.87 -4.83 26.16
C TYR A 264 7.62 -6.15 25.92
N PHE A 265 8.20 -6.37 24.74
CA PHE A 265 9.00 -7.57 24.47
C PHE A 265 10.25 -7.64 25.35
N TYR A 266 10.86 -6.50 25.65
CA TYR A 266 11.99 -6.43 26.58
C TYR A 266 11.58 -6.78 28.00
N SER A 267 10.43 -6.29 28.49
CA SER A 267 9.94 -6.64 29.84
C SER A 267 9.58 -8.12 29.97
N LYS A 268 9.23 -8.79 28.86
CA LYS A 268 9.03 -10.25 28.80
C LYS A 268 10.32 -11.05 28.61
N GLY A 269 11.47 -10.39 28.43
CA GLY A 269 12.75 -11.05 28.20
C GLY A 269 12.89 -11.71 26.82
N TRP A 270 12.05 -11.33 25.84
CA TRP A 270 12.08 -11.92 24.50
C TRP A 270 13.06 -11.25 23.55
N ILE A 271 13.50 -10.04 23.87
CA ILE A 271 14.52 -9.30 23.10
C ILE A 271 15.62 -8.79 24.03
N SER A 272 16.82 -8.62 23.47
CA SER A 272 17.95 -8.07 24.22
C SER A 272 17.82 -6.56 24.47
N LYS A 273 18.53 -6.07 25.49
CA LYS A 273 18.62 -4.62 25.78
C LYS A 273 19.23 -3.85 24.61
N GLN A 274 20.21 -4.44 23.93
CA GLN A 274 20.84 -3.84 22.75
C GLN A 274 19.81 -3.63 21.63
N LEU A 275 19.03 -4.67 21.29
CA LEU A 275 17.98 -4.55 20.27
C LEU A 275 16.90 -3.54 20.67
N LEU A 276 16.56 -3.44 21.96
CA LEU A 276 15.67 -2.37 22.44
C LEU A 276 16.27 -0.99 22.16
N GLN A 277 17.54 -0.76 22.46
CA GLN A 277 18.18 0.54 22.23
C GLN A 277 18.28 0.89 20.75
N GLU A 278 18.58 -0.08 19.89
CA GLU A 278 18.60 0.09 18.42
C GLU A 278 17.22 0.36 17.83
N THR A 279 16.16 -0.16 18.45
CA THR A 279 14.77 -0.01 17.96
C THR A 279 14.09 1.26 18.45
N LEU A 280 14.51 1.83 19.57
CA LEU A 280 14.01 3.11 20.06
C LEU A 280 14.48 4.26 19.16
N PRO A 281 13.73 5.37 19.08
CA PRO A 281 14.18 6.50 18.29
C PRO A 281 15.49 7.02 18.90
N THR A 282 16.59 6.89 18.15
CA THR A 282 17.79 7.68 18.42
C THR A 282 17.34 9.12 18.38
N ARG A 283 17.67 9.90 19.41
CA ARG A 283 17.30 11.31 19.56
C ARG A 283 18.00 12.15 18.49
N THR A 284 17.71 11.92 17.22
CA THR A 284 18.13 12.75 16.10
C THR A 284 17.04 13.79 15.95
N ILE A 285 17.30 14.96 16.53
CA ILE A 285 16.52 16.17 16.31
C ILE A 285 16.66 16.49 14.81
N ASN A 286 15.77 15.98 13.98
CA ASN A 286 15.57 16.49 12.64
C ASN A 286 14.08 16.75 12.46
N ARG A 287 13.71 17.96 12.88
CA ARG A 287 12.36 18.43 13.17
C ARG A 287 11.59 18.83 11.90
N GLN A 288 11.90 18.22 10.76
CA GLN A 288 11.40 18.61 9.44
C GLN A 288 10.67 17.49 8.67
N GLN A 289 10.56 16.26 9.19
CA GLN A 289 9.87 15.16 8.46
C GLN A 289 8.64 14.57 9.17
N ASP A 290 8.34 14.97 10.42
CA ASP A 290 7.25 14.39 11.21
C ASP A 290 5.89 15.11 11.05
N ILE A 291 5.79 16.13 10.20
CA ILE A 291 4.53 16.85 9.95
C ILE A 291 3.80 16.34 8.70
N ASP A 292 4.51 15.69 7.76
CA ASP A 292 3.96 15.34 6.44
C ASP A 292 3.27 13.97 6.35
N ILE A 293 3.22 13.18 7.43
CA ILE A 293 2.61 11.83 7.39
C ILE A 293 1.09 11.87 7.65
N PHE A 294 0.53 13.00 8.10
CA PHE A 294 -0.91 13.15 8.36
C PHE A 294 -1.70 13.94 7.30
N PHE A 295 -1.04 14.45 6.26
CA PHE A 295 -1.71 15.18 5.17
C PHE A 295 -1.19 14.70 3.80
N SER A 296 -1.71 13.56 3.34
CA SER A 296 -1.71 13.24 1.91
C SER A 296 -3.04 12.58 1.59
N ASP A 297 -4.00 13.44 1.25
CA ASP A 297 -4.94 13.19 0.17
C ASP A 297 -5.17 14.56 -0.50
N ASP A 298 -4.74 14.66 -1.75
CA ASP A 298 -4.90 15.82 -2.63
C ASP A 298 -6.37 16.20 -2.78
N ASP A 299 -6.75 17.33 -2.21
CA ASP A 299 -7.91 18.11 -2.64
C ASP A 299 -7.51 18.92 -3.88
N HIS A 300 -7.58 18.29 -5.07
CA HIS A 300 -7.86 19.05 -6.28
C HIS A 300 -9.30 19.55 -6.18
N MET A 301 -9.48 20.66 -5.45
CA MET A 301 -10.66 21.51 -5.52
C MET A 301 -10.79 22.05 -6.95
N SER A 302 -11.62 21.40 -7.77
CA SER A 302 -12.16 22.10 -8.94
C SER A 302 -13.20 23.08 -8.42
N THR A 303 -12.76 24.30 -8.13
CA THR A 303 -13.64 25.45 -7.97
C THR A 303 -14.33 25.68 -9.31
N PHE A 304 -15.54 25.16 -9.46
CA PHE A 304 -16.46 25.66 -10.49
C PHE A 304 -17.31 26.72 -9.81
N GLU A 305 -17.02 27.98 -10.14
CA GLU A 305 -17.82 29.12 -9.78
C GLU A 305 -19.21 29.01 -10.40
N GLU A 306 -20.25 29.19 -9.59
CA GLU A 306 -21.55 29.64 -10.08
C GLU A 306 -21.87 30.96 -9.39
N THR A 307 -21.45 32.05 -10.05
CA THR A 307 -21.96 33.38 -9.80
C THR A 307 -23.39 33.46 -10.30
N LYS A 308 -24.33 33.82 -9.42
CA LYS A 308 -25.59 34.45 -9.83
C LYS A 308 -25.90 35.64 -8.94
N ASP A 309 -26.04 36.74 -9.64
CA ASP A 309 -26.34 38.09 -9.20
C ASP A 309 -27.54 38.19 -8.26
N ILE A 310 -27.39 39.00 -7.21
CA ILE A 310 -28.49 39.82 -6.69
C ILE A 310 -27.92 41.21 -6.43
N ASN A 311 -28.11 42.12 -7.40
CA ASN A 311 -27.90 43.53 -7.20
C ASN A 311 -29.07 44.15 -6.43
N GLN A 312 -28.71 44.74 -5.28
CA GLN A 312 -29.10 46.06 -4.77
C GLN A 312 -30.59 46.45 -4.71
N ALA A 313 -31.07 46.66 -3.48
CA ALA A 313 -31.93 47.79 -3.14
C ALA A 313 -31.58 48.29 -1.72
N THR A 314 -30.79 49.37 -1.71
CA THR A 314 -30.73 50.56 -0.84
C THR A 314 -31.52 50.58 0.49
N ALA A 315 -30.82 50.96 1.56
CA ALA A 315 -31.30 51.30 2.92
C ALA A 315 -32.21 52.57 2.94
N PRO A 316 -32.92 52.87 4.06
CA PRO A 316 -32.33 53.53 5.25
C PRO A 316 -32.81 52.90 6.59
N MET A 317 -31.99 52.77 7.63
CA MET A 317 -31.63 53.76 8.66
C MET A 317 -32.86 54.45 9.30
N ASP A 318 -33.23 53.99 10.50
CA ASP A 318 -33.89 54.81 11.52
C ASP A 318 -33.54 54.28 12.92
N ASP A 319 -32.87 55.14 13.69
CA ASP A 319 -32.77 55.12 15.14
C ASP A 319 -34.15 55.41 15.75
N THR A 320 -34.56 54.67 16.80
CA THR A 320 -35.11 55.29 18.04
C THR A 320 -35.47 54.25 19.12
N THR A 321 -34.84 54.43 20.29
CA THR A 321 -35.46 54.51 21.65
C THR A 321 -35.95 53.24 22.39
N SER A 322 -35.29 53.02 23.54
CA SER A 322 -35.76 52.58 24.87
C SER A 322 -37.00 51.67 25.02
N ILE A 323 -36.86 50.56 25.76
CA ILE A 323 -37.02 50.42 27.23
C ILE A 323 -36.36 49.12 27.67
#